data_AF-X1UB13-F1
#
_entry.id   AF-X1UB13-F1
#
_cell.length_a   1.000
_cell.length_b   1.000
_cell.length_c   1.000
_cell.angle_alpha   90.00
_cell.angle_beta   90.00
_cell.angle_gamma   90.00
#
_symmetry.space_group_name_H-M   'P 1'
#
loop_
_entity.id
_entity.type
_entity.pdbx_description
1 polymer ?
#
loop_
_entity_poly.entity_id
_entity_poly.type
_entity_poly.pdbx_seq_one_letter_code
_entity_poly.pdbx_strand_id
1 'polypeptide(L)'
;MFVAGALKLALATIHEPLFEVRHKFTIGCVFEPIDLLNTALKEYFDIENPKIGVAALNPHAGEAGQFGDEEQRIISPAILLAQEVGINCVGPFPADTLFLRAANGEFDAVVAMYHDQGMIPAIACVREPVPQPTSN
;
A
#
# COMPACT_ATOMS: atom_id res chain seq x y z
N MET A 1 2.06 -7.65 8.40
CA MET A 1 1.71 -6.24 8.66
C MET A 1 2.86 -5.59 9.39
N PHE A 2 3.21 -4.38 9.01
CA PHE A 2 4.22 -3.53 9.65
C PHE A 2 3.54 -2.27 10.19
N VAL A 3 4.06 -1.73 11.30
CA VAL A 3 3.60 -0.49 11.91
C VAL A 3 4.80 0.40 12.14
N ALA A 4 4.74 1.63 11.65
CA ALA A 4 5.85 2.56 11.62
C ALA A 4 5.34 4.00 11.79
N GLY A 5 5.38 4.50 13.02
CA GLY A 5 4.78 5.80 13.35
C GLY A 5 3.28 5.80 13.05
N ALA A 6 2.84 6.76 12.23
CA ALA A 6 1.45 6.84 11.78
C ALA A 6 1.07 5.78 10.71
N LEU A 7 2.06 5.14 10.06
CA LEU A 7 1.81 4.20 8.98
C LEU A 7 1.57 2.78 9.50
N LYS A 8 0.54 2.13 8.95
CA LYS A 8 0.32 0.68 9.01
C LYS A 8 0.35 0.17 7.59
N LEU A 9 1.06 -0.92 7.32
CA LEU A 9 1.15 -1.44 5.95
C LEU A 9 1.27 -2.96 5.85
N ALA A 10 0.86 -3.51 4.72
CA ALA A 10 1.17 -4.86 4.27
C ALA A 10 1.90 -4.81 2.92
N LEU A 11 2.62 -5.90 2.61
CA LEU A 11 3.42 -6.01 1.39
C LEU A 11 2.89 -7.18 0.56
N ALA A 12 2.65 -6.97 -0.74
CA ALA A 12 2.29 -8.02 -1.69
C ALA A 12 3.44 -9.00 -1.92
N THR A 13 4.66 -8.48 -1.98
CA THR A 13 5.89 -9.28 -1.99
C THR A 13 6.83 -8.81 -0.88
N ILE A 14 7.53 -9.75 -0.23
CA ILE A 14 8.43 -9.46 0.90
C ILE A 14 9.89 -9.51 0.41
N HIS A 15 10.68 -10.49 0.84
CA HIS A 15 12.11 -10.58 0.52
C HIS A 15 12.33 -11.26 -0.83
N GLU A 16 11.99 -10.54 -1.89
CA GLU A 16 12.18 -10.99 -3.28
C GLU A 16 13.22 -10.12 -3.99
N PRO A 17 14.14 -10.69 -4.79
CA PRO A 17 14.93 -9.88 -5.72
C PRO A 17 13.98 -9.11 -6.64
N LEU A 18 14.24 -7.81 -6.86
CA LEU A 18 13.29 -6.94 -7.56
C LEU A 18 12.89 -7.47 -8.95
N PHE A 19 13.83 -8.08 -9.67
CA PHE A 19 13.56 -8.70 -10.98
C PHE A 19 12.67 -9.94 -10.93
N GLU A 20 12.60 -10.63 -9.78
CA GLU A 20 11.79 -11.83 -9.59
C GLU A 20 10.33 -11.51 -9.27
N VAL A 21 10.03 -10.28 -8.83
CA VAL A 21 8.67 -9.83 -8.51
C VAL A 21 7.70 -10.11 -9.68
N ARG A 22 8.13 -9.83 -10.91
CA ARG A 22 7.32 -10.05 -12.13
C ARG A 22 6.85 -11.50 -12.33
N HIS A 23 7.56 -12.47 -11.77
CA HIS A 23 7.22 -13.90 -11.90
C HIS A 23 6.21 -14.37 -10.85
N LYS A 24 6.01 -13.58 -9.79
CA LYS A 24 5.12 -13.89 -8.65
C LYS A 24 3.92 -12.96 -8.58
N PHE A 25 3.98 -11.83 -9.27
CA PHE A 25 2.94 -10.81 -9.24
C PHE A 25 1.66 -11.30 -9.94
N THR A 26 0.65 -11.58 -9.13
CA THR A 26 -0.65 -12.13 -9.54
C THR A 26 -1.77 -11.42 -8.77
N ILE A 27 -3.02 -11.64 -9.19
CA ILE A 27 -4.18 -11.05 -8.50
C ILE A 27 -4.22 -11.50 -7.04
N GLY A 28 -3.96 -12.78 -6.77
CA GLY A 28 -3.90 -13.34 -5.41
C GLY A 28 -2.80 -12.70 -4.56
N CYS A 29 -1.62 -12.46 -5.15
CA CYS A 29 -0.50 -11.78 -4.49
C CYS A 29 -0.86 -10.37 -3.98
N VAL A 30 -1.79 -9.68 -4.65
CA VAL A 30 -2.28 -8.36 -4.21
C VAL A 30 -3.47 -8.48 -3.26
N PHE A 31 -4.40 -9.40 -3.53
CA PHE A 31 -5.61 -9.62 -2.73
C PHE A 31 -5.29 -10.11 -1.32
N GLU A 32 -4.40 -11.10 -1.17
CA GLU A 32 -4.07 -11.71 0.12
C GLU A 32 -3.61 -10.67 1.17
N PRO A 33 -2.67 -9.75 0.87
CA PRO A 33 -2.31 -8.67 1.79
C PRO A 33 -3.46 -7.74 2.14
N ILE A 34 -4.38 -7.44 1.21
CA ILE A 34 -5.54 -6.58 1.48
C ILE A 34 -6.44 -7.25 2.53
N ASP A 35 -6.74 -8.53 2.34
CA ASP A 35 -7.59 -9.31 3.24
C ASP A 35 -6.96 -9.50 4.62
N LEU A 36 -5.67 -9.86 4.67
CA LEU A 36 -4.92 -9.98 5.91
C LEU A 36 -4.83 -8.66 6.66
N LEU A 37 -4.64 -7.55 5.95
CA LEU A 37 -4.55 -6.23 6.55
C LEU A 37 -5.90 -5.77 7.11
N ASN A 38 -7.00 -6.00 6.39
CA ASN A 38 -8.35 -5.74 6.87
C ASN A 38 -8.67 -6.51 8.16
N THR A 39 -8.33 -7.80 8.19
CA THR A 39 -8.50 -8.64 9.39
C THR A 39 -7.67 -8.12 10.55
N ALA A 40 -6.39 -7.83 10.32
CA ALA A 40 -5.49 -7.34 11.36
C ALA A 40 -5.93 -5.97 11.94
N LEU A 41 -6.48 -5.07 11.11
CA LEU A 41 -6.98 -3.78 11.56
C LEU A 41 -8.23 -3.91 12.46
N LYS A 42 -9.11 -4.85 12.13
CA LYS A 42 -10.28 -5.15 12.97
C LYS A 42 -9.85 -5.77 14.29
N GLU A 43 -8.99 -6.79 14.25
CA GLU A 43 -8.64 -7.58 15.44
C GLU A 43 -7.69 -6.86 16.40
N TYR A 44 -6.69 -6.14 15.87
CA TYR A 44 -5.62 -5.57 16.70
C TYR A 44 -5.74 -4.07 16.92
N PHE A 45 -6.56 -3.37 16.12
CA PHE A 45 -6.72 -1.92 16.18
C PHE A 45 -8.16 -1.47 16.42
N ASP A 46 -9.12 -2.40 16.55
CA ASP A 46 -10.53 -2.11 16.82
C ASP A 46 -11.17 -1.19 15.76
N ILE A 47 -10.73 -1.31 14.50
CA ILE A 47 -11.26 -0.53 13.37
C ILE A 47 -12.31 -1.37 12.64
N GLU A 48 -13.59 -1.14 12.91
CA GLU A 48 -14.69 -1.97 12.37
C GLU A 48 -14.76 -1.99 10.84
N ASN A 49 -14.50 -0.85 10.19
CA ASN A 49 -14.53 -0.70 8.73
C ASN A 49 -13.24 -0.01 8.21
N PRO A 50 -12.11 -0.72 8.18
CA PRO A 50 -10.82 -0.12 7.85
C PRO A 50 -10.79 0.36 6.40
N LYS A 51 -10.32 1.59 6.18
CA LYS A 51 -10.09 2.16 4.85
C LYS A 51 -8.66 1.90 4.41
N ILE A 52 -8.49 1.01 3.44
CA ILE A 52 -7.18 0.56 2.96
C ILE A 52 -6.84 1.23 1.63
N GLY A 53 -5.68 1.89 1.56
CA GLY A 53 -5.13 2.42 0.31
C GLY A 53 -4.20 1.41 -0.38
N VAL A 54 -4.40 1.14 -1.66
CA VAL A 54 -3.57 0.18 -2.42
C VAL A 54 -2.64 0.93 -3.37
N ALA A 55 -1.33 0.65 -3.29
CA ALA A 55 -0.34 1.24 -4.17
C ALA A 55 -0.42 0.67 -5.59
N ALA A 56 -0.06 1.48 -6.57
CA ALA A 56 0.33 0.98 -7.89
C ALA A 56 1.68 0.26 -7.82
N LEU A 57 1.95 -0.61 -8.79
CA LEU A 57 3.28 -1.17 -9.01
C LEU A 57 4.14 -0.16 -9.79
N ASN A 58 3.58 0.37 -10.87
CA ASN A 58 4.26 1.26 -11.79
C ASN A 58 4.21 2.72 -11.31
N PRO A 59 5.20 3.55 -11.70
CA PRO A 59 5.14 4.99 -11.45
C PRO A 59 3.87 5.58 -12.05
N HIS A 60 3.29 6.57 -11.37
CA HIS A 60 2.06 7.24 -11.79
C HIS A 60 0.89 6.29 -12.08
N ALA A 61 0.85 5.12 -11.42
CA ALA A 61 -0.16 4.09 -11.66
C ALA A 61 -0.24 3.63 -13.13
N GLY A 62 0.93 3.51 -13.77
CA GLY A 62 1.07 3.03 -15.14
C GLY A 62 0.82 4.10 -16.21
N GLU A 63 0.41 5.32 -15.85
CA GLU A 63 0.16 6.45 -16.77
C GLU A 63 -0.67 6.02 -18.00
N ALA A 64 -1.87 5.50 -17.72
CA ALA A 64 -2.78 4.94 -18.74
C ALA A 64 -2.18 3.83 -19.62
N GLY A 65 -1.25 3.05 -19.07
CA GLY A 65 -0.60 1.94 -19.77
C GLY A 65 0.76 2.28 -20.37
N GLN A 66 1.21 3.55 -20.30
CA GLN A 66 2.50 3.96 -20.85
C GLN A 66 3.69 3.35 -20.11
N PHE A 67 3.54 3.07 -18.80
CA PHE A 67 4.60 2.52 -17.96
C PHE A 67 4.37 1.07 -17.53
N GLY A 68 3.40 0.39 -18.13
CA GLY A 68 2.98 -0.96 -17.77
C GLY A 68 1.46 -1.06 -17.62
N ASP A 69 0.93 -2.28 -17.69
CA ASP A 69 -0.50 -2.56 -17.62
C ASP A 69 -0.91 -3.37 -16.38
N GLU A 70 0.04 -3.61 -15.47
CA GLU A 70 -0.15 -4.42 -14.27
C GLU A 70 -1.25 -3.87 -13.36
N GLU A 71 -1.42 -2.54 -13.30
CA GLU A 71 -2.53 -1.91 -12.59
C GLU A 71 -3.89 -2.38 -13.12
N GLN A 72 -4.05 -2.45 -14.44
CA GLN A 72 -5.32 -2.85 -15.06
C GLN A 72 -5.51 -4.36 -15.05
N ARG A 73 -4.45 -5.13 -15.30
CA ARG A 73 -4.53 -6.59 -15.42
C ARG A 73 -4.51 -7.33 -14.09
N ILE A 74 -3.93 -6.75 -13.04
CA ILE A 74 -3.64 -7.44 -11.78
C ILE A 74 -4.21 -6.69 -10.58
N ILE A 75 -3.83 -5.42 -10.39
CA ILE A 75 -4.12 -4.69 -9.14
C ILE A 75 -5.59 -4.29 -9.06
N SER A 76 -6.15 -3.71 -10.12
CA SER A 76 -7.56 -3.30 -10.14
C SER A 76 -8.50 -4.50 -9.97
N PRO A 77 -8.28 -5.66 -10.65
CA PRO A 77 -9.04 -6.88 -10.36
C PRO A 77 -8.93 -7.35 -8.91
N ALA A 78 -7.74 -7.28 -8.29
CA ALA A 78 -7.57 -7.67 -6.89
C ALA A 78 -8.33 -6.75 -5.92
N ILE A 79 -8.35 -5.44 -6.19
CA ILE A 79 -9.13 -4.45 -5.44
C ILE A 79 -10.63 -4.75 -5.58
N LEU A 80 -11.10 -5.00 -6.81
CA LEU A 80 -12.50 -5.33 -7.06
C LEU A 80 -12.93 -6.59 -6.30
N LEU A 81 -12.12 -7.66 -6.34
CA LEU A 81 -12.38 -8.88 -5.58
C LEU A 81 -12.45 -8.62 -4.07
N ALA A 82 -11.56 -7.79 -3.53
CA ALA A 82 -11.59 -7.40 -2.12
C ALA A 82 -12.86 -6.58 -1.78
N GLN A 83 -13.28 -5.68 -2.67
CA GLN A 83 -14.52 -4.92 -2.51
C GLN A 83 -15.77 -5.81 -2.57
N GLU A 84 -15.79 -6.82 -3.45
CA GLU A 84 -16.90 -7.78 -3.56
C GLU A 84 -17.12 -8.58 -2.27
N VAL A 85 -16.06 -8.85 -1.51
CA VAL A 85 -16.16 -9.49 -0.18
C VAL A 85 -16.35 -8.50 0.97
N GLY A 86 -16.58 -7.21 0.66
CA GLY A 86 -16.93 -6.19 1.64
C GLY A 86 -15.75 -5.47 2.30
N ILE A 87 -14.54 -5.57 1.73
CA ILE A 87 -13.38 -4.82 2.22
C ILE A 87 -13.39 -3.40 1.65
N ASN A 88 -13.30 -2.39 2.51
CA ASN A 88 -13.18 -0.99 2.11
C ASN A 88 -11.75 -0.66 1.68
N CYS A 89 -11.37 -1.09 0.48
CA CYS A 89 -10.09 -0.75 -0.14
C CYS A 89 -10.27 0.10 -1.41
N VAL A 90 -9.31 0.98 -1.70
CA VAL A 90 -9.33 1.87 -2.87
C VAL A 90 -7.93 2.05 -3.46
N GLY A 91 -7.86 2.26 -4.77
CA GLY A 91 -6.63 2.40 -5.54
C GLY A 91 -6.81 1.88 -6.98
N PRO A 92 -5.73 1.54 -7.69
CA PRO A 92 -4.33 1.74 -7.30
C PRO A 92 -3.95 3.23 -7.31
N PHE A 93 -3.17 3.67 -6.33
CA PHE A 93 -2.65 5.04 -6.27
C PHE A 93 -1.15 5.09 -6.55
N PRO A 94 -0.63 6.15 -7.19
CA PRO A 94 0.81 6.39 -7.26
C PRO A 94 1.44 6.35 -5.86
N ALA A 95 2.43 5.49 -5.68
CA ALA A 95 3.01 5.19 -4.37
C ALA A 95 3.59 6.44 -3.68
N ASP A 96 4.25 7.30 -4.44
CA ASP A 96 4.83 8.57 -4.01
C ASP A 96 3.81 9.50 -3.33
N THR A 97 2.55 9.50 -3.79
CA THR A 97 1.47 10.28 -3.17
C THR A 97 0.72 9.50 -2.09
N LEU A 98 0.59 8.18 -2.24
CA LEU A 98 -0.20 7.35 -1.34
C LEU A 98 0.35 7.37 0.10
N PHE A 99 1.67 7.21 0.28
CA PHE A 99 2.24 7.15 1.63
C PHE A 99 2.13 8.48 2.37
N LEU A 100 2.22 9.62 1.66
CA LEU A 100 1.98 10.94 2.26
C LEU A 100 0.53 11.08 2.72
N ARG A 101 -0.43 10.68 1.88
CA ARG A 101 -1.86 10.69 2.21
C ARG A 101 -2.18 9.78 3.41
N ALA A 102 -1.59 8.60 3.45
CA ALA A 102 -1.72 7.67 4.57
C ALA A 102 -1.11 8.20 5.87
N ALA A 103 0.09 8.80 5.80
CA ALA A 103 0.72 9.43 6.96
C ALA A 103 -0.11 10.61 7.51
N ASN A 104 -0.88 11.27 6.65
CA ASN A 104 -1.83 12.32 7.03
C ASN A 104 -3.20 11.79 7.49
N GLY A 105 -3.37 10.47 7.62
CA GLY A 105 -4.58 9.86 8.14
C GLY A 105 -5.72 9.68 7.14
N GLU A 106 -5.47 9.78 5.83
CA GLU A 106 -6.51 9.53 4.83
C GLU A 106 -6.89 8.04 4.72
N PHE A 107 -6.00 7.15 5.17
CA PHE A 107 -6.15 5.69 5.17
C PHE A 107 -5.71 5.12 6.51
N ASP A 108 -6.38 4.06 6.97
CA ASP A 108 -6.04 3.37 8.21
C ASP A 108 -4.78 2.50 8.04
N ALA A 109 -4.58 2.01 6.83
CA ALA A 109 -3.40 1.28 6.40
C ALA A 109 -3.23 1.28 4.87
N VAL A 110 -2.06 0.82 4.41
CA VAL A 110 -1.74 0.73 2.98
C VAL A 110 -1.19 -0.63 2.57
N VAL A 111 -1.41 -1.03 1.32
CA VAL A 111 -0.76 -2.19 0.71
C VAL A 111 0.26 -1.72 -0.33
N ALA A 112 1.52 -2.13 -0.15
CA ALA A 112 2.60 -1.87 -1.10
C ALA A 112 2.89 -3.14 -1.93
N MET A 113 3.35 -2.97 -3.17
CA MET A 113 3.56 -4.08 -4.11
C MET A 113 4.89 -4.81 -3.87
N TYR A 114 5.93 -4.11 -3.44
CA TYR A 114 7.24 -4.70 -3.11
C TYR A 114 7.85 -4.07 -1.86
N HIS A 115 8.81 -4.77 -1.26
CA HIS A 115 9.39 -4.42 0.04
C HIS A 115 9.85 -2.97 0.14
N ASP A 116 10.76 -2.55 -0.73
CA ASP A 116 11.33 -1.20 -0.63
C ASP A 116 10.31 -0.10 -0.92
N GLN A 117 9.24 -0.40 -1.68
CA GLN A 117 8.15 0.54 -1.92
C GLN A 117 7.45 0.95 -0.61
N GLY A 118 7.24 -0.01 0.30
CA GLY A 118 6.58 0.24 1.58
C GLY A 118 7.54 0.54 2.72
N MET A 119 8.71 -0.09 2.74
CA MET A 119 9.63 0.01 3.88
C MET A 119 10.46 1.30 3.89
N ILE A 120 10.80 1.86 2.72
CA ILE A 120 11.44 3.19 2.65
C ILE A 120 10.57 4.26 3.32
N PRO A 121 9.28 4.45 2.94
CA PRO A 121 8.44 5.45 3.59
C PRO A 121 8.14 5.09 5.05
N ALA A 122 7.99 3.82 5.40
CA ALA A 122 7.82 3.40 6.79
C ALA A 122 9.01 3.84 7.68
N ILE A 123 10.24 3.62 7.22
CA ILE A 123 11.46 4.03 7.93
C ILE A 123 11.58 5.56 7.97
N ALA A 124 11.15 6.26 6.93
CA ALA A 124 11.12 7.72 6.92
C ALA A 124 10.12 8.27 7.96
N CYS A 125 8.94 7.66 8.10
CA CYS A 125 7.89 8.10 9.02
C CYS A 125 8.22 7.88 10.51
N VAL A 126 9.15 6.99 10.86
CA VAL A 126 9.59 6.81 12.27
C VAL A 126 10.65 7.81 12.70
N ARG A 127 11.21 8.59 11.77
CA ARG A 127 12.14 9.66 12.12
C ARG A 127 11.34 10.87 12.57
N GLU A 128 11.69 11.44 13.73
CA GLU A 128 11.12 12.73 14.15
C GLU A 128 11.28 13.75 13.03
N PRO A 129 10.28 14.61 12.79
CA PRO A 129 10.43 15.68 11.83
C PRO A 129 11.68 16.49 12.20
N VAL A 130 12.61 16.61 11.26
CA VAL A 130 13.73 17.54 11.41
C VAL A 130 13.10 18.90 11.71
N PRO A 131 13.42 19.55 12.85
CA PRO A 131 12.81 20.83 13.19
C PRO A 131 13.05 21.78 12.01
N GLN A 132 11.96 22.27 11.43
CA GLN A 132 12.02 23.31 10.41
C GLN A 132 12.75 24.49 11.03
N PRO A 133 13.76 25.09 10.37
CA PRO A 133 14.39 26.28 10.89
C PRO A 133 13.30 27.34 11.05
N THR A 134 13.05 27.75 12.30
CA THR A 134 12.18 28.89 12.60
C THR A 134 12.80 30.10 11.92
N SER A 135 12.11 30.64 10.91
CA SER A 135 12.47 31.93 10.33
C SER A 135 12.37 32.99 11.42
N ASN A 136 13.52 33.43 11.94
CA ASN A 136 13.66 34.69 12.67
C ASN A 136 13.81 35.85 11.68
#